data_AF-A0A7K5I1Z1-F1
#
_entry.id   AF-A0A7K5I1Z1-F1
#
_cell.length_a   1.000
_cell.length_b   1.000
_cell.length_c   1.000
_cell.angle_alpha   90.00
_cell.angle_beta   90.00
_cell.angle_gamma   90.00
#
_symmetry.space_group_name_H-M   'P 1'
#
loop_
_entity.id
_entity.type
_entity.pdbx_description
1 polymer ?
#
loop_
_entity_poly.entity_id
_entity_poly.type
_entity_poly.pdbx_seq_one_letter_code
_entity_poly.pdbx_strand_id
1 'polypeptide(L)'
;KKDIPVANFIVHEIHCSRNIEVCRHCSELIPKSEMKNHMESEHVQVTCKCRMKIEKCLLKDHEVSACPLRPAVCQYCDIQLTSNKLQDHEVYCGARTERCGGCSRNVMVKDLKEHPRVCG
;
A
#
# COMPACT_ATOMS: atom_id res chain seq x y z
N LYS A 1 5.58 26.17 -12.23
CA LYS A 1 6.97 26.58 -12.48
C LYS A 1 6.92 27.80 -13.40
N LYS A 2 7.23 28.99 -12.88
CA LYS A 2 7.32 30.21 -13.69
C LYS A 2 8.81 30.48 -13.89
N ASP A 3 9.24 30.51 -15.15
CA ASP A 3 10.60 30.89 -15.54
C ASP A 3 10.87 32.33 -15.12
N ILE A 4 11.88 32.52 -14.26
CA ILE A 4 12.31 33.83 -13.79
C ILE A 4 13.67 34.15 -14.42
N PRO A 5 13.84 35.31 -15.07
CA PRO A 5 15.11 35.71 -15.66
C PRO A 5 16.22 35.84 -14.61
N VAL A 6 17.41 35.37 -14.97
CA VAL A 6 18.61 35.18 -14.13
C VAL A 6 19.02 36.41 -13.31
N ALA A 7 18.73 37.62 -13.79
CA ALA A 7 19.11 38.88 -13.12
C ALA A 7 18.42 39.10 -11.76
N ASN A 8 17.23 38.51 -11.55
CA ASN A 8 16.48 38.65 -10.31
C ASN A 8 16.53 37.40 -9.43
N PHE A 9 17.37 36.42 -9.78
CA PHE A 9 17.46 35.14 -9.08
C PHE A 9 17.91 35.32 -7.62
N ILE A 10 18.88 36.20 -7.34
CA ILE A 10 19.36 36.48 -5.97
C ILE A 10 18.26 37.07 -5.08
N VAL A 11 17.45 37.99 -5.61
CA VAL A 11 16.35 38.62 -4.85
C VAL A 11 15.16 37.66 -4.70
N HIS A 12 14.84 36.88 -5.74
CA HIS A 12 13.85 35.82 -5.66
C HIS A 12 14.29 34.75 -4.66
N GLU A 13 15.55 34.31 -4.65
CA GLU A 13 16.08 33.29 -3.75
C GLU A 13 16.03 33.76 -2.28
N ILE A 14 16.34 35.03 -1.99
CA ILE A 14 16.20 35.61 -0.63
C ILE A 14 14.72 35.76 -0.22
N HIS A 15 13.83 36.20 -1.12
CA HIS A 15 12.40 36.30 -0.83
C HIS A 15 11.72 34.93 -0.73
N CYS A 16 12.13 33.98 -1.56
CA CYS A 16 11.64 32.61 -1.60
C CYS A 16 12.13 31.86 -0.35
N SER A 17 13.42 31.96 0.01
CA SER A 17 13.96 31.28 1.20
C SER A 17 13.43 31.83 2.54
N ARG A 18 13.01 33.10 2.61
CA ARG A 18 12.34 33.66 3.81
C ARG A 18 10.86 33.32 3.90
N ASN A 19 10.24 33.00 2.76
CA ASN A 19 8.82 32.72 2.64
C ASN A 19 8.51 31.24 2.33
N ILE A 20 9.51 30.37 2.27
CA ILE A 20 9.37 28.91 2.20
C ILE A 20 9.34 28.36 3.63
N GLU A 21 8.47 27.40 3.86
CA GLU A 21 8.36 26.63 5.09
C GLU A 21 8.43 25.13 4.76
N VAL A 22 9.07 24.36 5.63
CA VAL A 22 9.16 22.90 5.48
C VAL A 22 7.87 22.28 5.99
N CYS A 23 7.20 21.49 5.15
CA CYS A 23 6.04 20.72 5.59
C CYS A 23 6.46 19.67 6.63
N ARG A 24 5.81 19.61 7.79
CA ARG A 24 6.15 18.64 8.85
C ARG A 24 5.75 17.20 8.53
N HIS A 25 4.90 17.00 7.52
CA HIS A 25 4.38 15.68 7.16
C HIS A 25 5.19 15.01 6.05
N CYS A 26 5.61 15.77 5.02
CA CYS A 26 6.40 15.25 3.90
C CYS A 26 7.81 15.83 3.78
N SER A 27 8.18 16.80 4.62
CA SER A 27 9.47 17.52 4.58
C SER A 27 9.74 18.31 3.29
N GLU A 28 8.71 18.54 2.46
CA GLU A 28 8.82 19.34 1.25
C GLU A 28 8.91 20.84 1.57
N LEU A 29 9.67 21.56 0.75
CA LEU A 29 9.82 23.02 0.84
C LEU A 29 8.67 23.71 0.11
N ILE A 30 7.71 24.25 0.87
CA ILE A 30 6.48 24.85 0.34
C ILE A 30 6.42 26.34 0.71
N PRO A 31 6.10 27.25 -0.21
CA PRO A 31 5.86 28.65 0.13
C PRO A 31 4.75 28.79 1.18
N LYS A 32 4.92 29.63 2.21
CA LYS A 32 3.93 29.89 3.27
C LYS A 32 2.56 30.27 2.71
N SER A 33 2.52 31.00 1.60
CA SER A 33 1.28 31.35 0.88
C SER A 33 0.54 30.12 0.36
N GLU A 34 1.28 29.09 -0.05
CA GLU A 34 0.76 27.84 -0.62
C GLU A 34 0.66 26.70 0.41
N MET A 35 1.25 26.84 1.60
CA MET A 35 1.28 25.80 2.64
C MET A 35 -0.14 25.32 3.00
N LYS A 36 -1.10 26.25 3.10
CA LYS A 36 -2.49 25.91 3.36
C LYS A 36 -3.08 25.03 2.23
N ASN A 37 -2.85 25.40 0.97
CA ASN A 37 -3.32 24.64 -0.19
C ASN A 37 -2.65 23.26 -0.26
N HIS A 38 -1.35 23.19 -0.01
CA HIS A 38 -0.62 21.92 0.09
C HIS A 38 -1.19 21.00 1.17
N MET A 39 -1.51 21.52 2.36
CA MET A 39 -2.13 20.72 3.42
C MET A 39 -3.52 20.21 3.01
N GLU A 40 -4.33 21.03 2.35
CA GLU A 40 -5.68 20.66 1.89
C GLU A 40 -5.68 19.76 0.64
N SER A 41 -4.63 19.81 -0.21
CA SER A 41 -4.52 18.94 -1.38
C SER A 41 -3.82 17.62 -1.07
N GLU A 42 -2.72 17.65 -0.32
CA GLU A 42 -1.78 16.53 -0.18
C GLU A 42 -1.93 15.82 1.18
N HIS A 43 -2.10 16.59 2.26
CA HIS A 43 -2.21 16.08 3.64
C HIS A 43 -3.65 16.01 4.16
N VAL A 44 -4.64 16.18 3.28
CA VAL A 44 -6.04 16.04 3.65
C VAL A 44 -6.35 14.60 4.06
N GLN A 45 -7.07 14.45 5.17
CA GLN A 45 -7.56 13.15 5.59
C GLN A 45 -8.69 12.69 4.67
N VAL A 46 -8.45 11.58 3.99
CA VAL A 46 -9.41 10.89 3.16
C VAL A 46 -9.84 9.58 3.83
N THR A 47 -11.07 9.16 3.57
CA THR A 47 -11.57 7.88 4.07
C THR A 47 -11.28 6.81 3.04
N CYS A 48 -10.44 5.84 3.38
CA CYS A 48 -10.19 4.69 2.51
C CYS A 48 -11.43 3.77 2.45
N LYS A 49 -11.51 2.92 1.43
CA LYS A 49 -12.58 1.89 1.28
C LYS A 49 -12.68 0.98 2.50
N CYS A 50 -11.58 0.79 3.24
CA CYS A 50 -11.52 0.05 4.50
C CYS A 50 -12.12 0.80 5.70
N ARG A 51 -12.71 1.98 5.51
CA ARG A 51 -13.27 2.88 6.54
C ARG A 51 -12.24 3.55 7.46
N MET A 52 -10.94 3.37 7.23
CA MET A 52 -9.89 4.09 7.96
C MET A 52 -9.66 5.49 7.39
N LYS A 53 -9.36 6.46 8.26
CA LYS A 53 -8.95 7.82 7.87
C LYS A 53 -7.45 7.85 7.66
N ILE A 54 -7.01 8.28 6.49
CA ILE A 54 -5.60 8.25 6.07
C ILE A 54 -5.31 9.53 5.30
N GLU A 55 -4.10 10.07 5.41
CA GLU A 55 -3.68 11.20 4.59
C GLU A 55 -3.66 10.83 3.11
N LYS A 56 -4.11 11.74 2.24
CA LYS A 56 -4.18 11.51 0.79
C LYS A 56 -2.84 11.15 0.18
N CYS A 57 -1.74 11.75 0.62
CA CYS A 57 -0.38 11.35 0.25
C CYS A 57 -0.09 9.86 0.53
N LEU A 58 -0.55 9.35 1.67
CA LEU A 58 -0.29 7.98 2.11
C LEU A 58 -1.33 6.97 1.61
N LEU A 59 -2.46 7.44 1.05
CA LEU A 59 -3.54 6.57 0.58
C LEU A 59 -3.03 5.53 -0.43
N LYS A 60 -2.16 5.94 -1.36
CA LYS A 60 -1.60 5.05 -2.38
C LYS A 60 -0.74 3.94 -1.77
N ASP A 61 0.13 4.29 -0.82
CA ASP A 61 0.94 3.30 -0.10
C ASP A 61 0.04 2.36 0.69
N HIS A 62 -0.93 2.91 1.43
CA HIS A 62 -1.87 2.13 2.19
C HIS A 62 -2.64 1.12 1.33
N GLU A 63 -3.18 1.52 0.16
CA GLU A 63 -3.94 0.61 -0.71
C GLU A 63 -3.12 -0.62 -1.16
N VAL A 64 -1.79 -0.51 -1.22
CA VAL A 64 -0.88 -1.58 -1.66
C VAL A 64 -0.31 -2.37 -0.48
N SER A 65 0.11 -1.70 0.58
CA SER A 65 0.90 -2.28 1.67
C SER A 65 0.03 -2.67 2.87
N ALA A 66 -0.83 -1.76 3.33
CA ALA A 66 -1.43 -1.82 4.66
C ALA A 66 -2.96 -2.03 4.64
N CYS A 67 -3.62 -1.88 3.49
CA CYS A 67 -5.06 -1.92 3.42
C CYS A 67 -5.60 -3.34 3.68
N PRO A 68 -6.48 -3.52 4.68
CA PRO A 68 -7.10 -4.82 4.96
C PRO A 68 -8.12 -5.23 3.88
N LEU A 69 -8.48 -4.31 2.98
CA LEU A 69 -9.30 -4.60 1.81
C LEU A 69 -8.46 -4.73 0.54
N ARG A 70 -7.13 -4.72 0.61
CA ARG A 70 -6.31 -4.91 -0.59
C ARG A 70 -6.66 -6.26 -1.24
N PRO A 71 -6.74 -6.33 -2.57
CA PRO A 71 -6.93 -7.58 -3.27
C PRO A 71 -5.67 -8.45 -3.09
N ALA A 72 -5.87 -9.69 -2.65
CA ALA A 72 -4.82 -10.67 -2.45
C ALA A 72 -5.31 -12.05 -2.92
N VAL A 73 -4.40 -12.85 -3.46
CA VAL A 73 -4.71 -14.14 -4.09
C VAL A 73 -4.34 -15.27 -3.14
N CYS A 74 -5.21 -16.27 -3.03
CA CYS A 74 -4.92 -17.47 -2.25
C CYS A 74 -3.84 -18.33 -2.92
N GLN A 75 -2.78 -18.66 -2.19
CA GLN A 75 -1.68 -19.50 -2.68
C GLN A 75 -2.06 -20.98 -2.91
N TYR A 76 -3.26 -21.38 -2.50
CA TYR A 76 -3.72 -22.77 -2.54
C TYR A 76 -4.77 -23.02 -3.64
N CYS A 77 -5.54 -22.00 -4.02
CA CYS A 77 -6.64 -22.13 -5.00
C CYS A 77 -6.72 -20.98 -6.00
N ASP A 78 -5.79 -20.03 -5.94
CA ASP A 78 -5.67 -18.89 -6.88
C ASP A 78 -6.89 -17.96 -6.92
N ILE A 79 -7.79 -18.04 -5.95
CA ILE A 79 -8.95 -17.13 -5.84
C ILE A 79 -8.50 -15.76 -5.31
N GLN A 80 -8.97 -14.69 -5.95
CA GLN A 80 -8.78 -13.33 -5.50
C GLN A 80 -9.81 -12.94 -4.42
N LEU A 81 -9.32 -12.54 -3.25
CA LEU A 81 -10.09 -12.14 -2.07
C LEU A 81 -9.54 -10.83 -1.49
N THR A 82 -10.24 -10.25 -0.52
CA THR A 82 -9.69 -9.14 0.28
C THR A 82 -8.73 -9.70 1.34
N SER A 83 -7.63 -9.01 1.62
CA SER A 83 -6.61 -9.49 2.58
C SER A 83 -7.18 -9.88 3.95
N ASN A 84 -8.18 -9.16 4.46
CA ASN A 84 -8.90 -9.51 5.69
C ASN A 84 -9.60 -10.88 5.61
N LYS A 85 -10.25 -11.19 4.48
CA LYS A 85 -10.91 -12.50 4.28
C LYS A 85 -9.94 -13.59 3.83
N LEU A 86 -8.81 -13.20 3.24
CA LEU A 86 -7.81 -14.13 2.74
C LEU A 86 -7.23 -14.98 3.87
N GLN A 87 -6.97 -14.39 5.04
CA GLN A 87 -6.39 -15.11 6.17
C GLN A 87 -7.26 -16.28 6.63
N ASP A 88 -8.56 -16.05 6.83
CA ASP A 88 -9.53 -17.10 7.16
C ASP A 88 -9.63 -18.15 6.04
N HIS A 89 -9.68 -17.68 4.80
CA HIS A 89 -9.71 -18.56 3.64
C HIS A 89 -8.45 -19.43 3.50
N GLU A 90 -7.24 -18.91 3.77
CA GLU A 90 -6.00 -19.68 3.70
C GLU A 90 -5.94 -20.78 4.76
N VAL A 91 -6.49 -20.53 5.96
CA VAL A 91 -6.61 -21.56 7.00
C VAL A 91 -7.52 -22.69 6.53
N TYR A 92 -8.70 -22.36 6.02
CA TYR A 92 -9.64 -23.35 5.50
C TYR A 92 -9.09 -24.06 4.25
N CYS A 93 -8.62 -23.30 3.27
CA CYS A 93 -8.16 -23.80 1.98
C CYS A 93 -6.87 -24.61 2.12
N GLY A 94 -5.98 -24.25 3.05
CA GLY A 94 -4.78 -25.05 3.36
C GLY A 94 -5.10 -26.34 4.10
N ALA A 95 -6.17 -26.36 4.92
CA ALA A 95 -6.64 -27.56 5.63
C ALA A 95 -7.45 -28.53 4.74
N ARG A 96 -7.94 -28.06 3.58
CA ARG A 96 -8.57 -28.95 2.58
C ARG A 96 -7.58 -30.02 2.17
N THR A 97 -8.06 -31.25 2.01
CA THR A 97 -7.26 -32.37 1.52
C THR A 97 -7.57 -32.66 0.06
N GLU A 98 -6.54 -32.83 -0.75
CA GLU A 98 -6.64 -33.28 -2.13
C GLU A 98 -6.01 -34.67 -2.25
N ARG A 99 -6.48 -35.43 -3.25
CA ARG A 99 -6.02 -36.79 -3.46
C ARG A 99 -4.71 -36.80 -4.24
N CYS A 100 -3.67 -37.40 -3.67
CA CYS A 100 -2.40 -37.57 -4.36
C CYS A 100 -2.54 -38.53 -5.54
N GLY A 101 -2.09 -38.12 -6.73
CA GLY A 101 -2.13 -38.95 -7.94
C GLY A 101 -1.20 -40.18 -7.89
N GLY A 102 -0.15 -40.15 -7.06
CA GLY A 102 0.81 -41.24 -6.91
C GLY A 102 0.39 -42.31 -5.91
N CYS A 103 0.08 -41.92 -4.66
CA CYS A 103 -0.24 -42.85 -3.58
C CYS A 103 -1.75 -42.96 -3.26
N SER A 104 -2.62 -42.22 -3.96
CA SER A 104 -4.07 -42.15 -3.70
C SER A 104 -4.49 -41.70 -2.29
N ARG A 105 -3.56 -41.26 -1.43
CA ARG A 105 -3.87 -40.73 -0.09
C ARG A 105 -4.38 -39.30 -0.19
N ASN A 106 -5.26 -38.94 0.74
CA ASN A 106 -5.71 -37.56 0.92
C ASN A 106 -4.66 -36.79 1.71
N VAL A 107 -4.17 -35.70 1.13
CA VAL A 107 -3.08 -34.88 1.66
C VAL A 107 -3.56 -33.45 1.73
N MET A 108 -3.31 -32.76 2.84
CA MET A 108 -3.70 -31.35 2.98
C MET A 108 -3.00 -30.51 1.91
N VAL A 109 -3.69 -29.51 1.35
CA VAL A 109 -3.17 -28.67 0.26
C VAL A 109 -1.90 -27.94 0.69
N LYS A 110 -1.81 -27.52 1.95
CA LYS A 110 -0.58 -26.94 2.52
C LYS A 110 0.60 -27.92 2.54
N ASP A 111 0.32 -29.20 2.76
CA ASP A 111 1.31 -30.27 2.88
C ASP A 111 1.64 -30.92 1.53
N LEU A 112 0.86 -30.64 0.46
CA LEU A 112 1.13 -31.16 -0.90
C LEU A 112 2.53 -30.80 -1.40
N LYS A 113 3.06 -29.64 -1.01
CA LYS A 113 4.41 -29.20 -1.38
C LYS A 113 5.49 -30.09 -0.77
N GLU A 114 5.25 -30.65 0.42
CA GLU A 114 6.20 -31.51 1.14
C GLU A 114 5.93 -33.00 0.93
N HIS A 115 4.69 -33.36 0.61
CA HIS A 115 4.23 -34.72 0.35
C HIS A 115 5.08 -35.56 -0.62
N PRO A 116 5.62 -35.05 -1.75
CA PRO A 116 6.44 -35.88 -2.64
C PRO A 116 7.65 -36.52 -1.96
N ARG A 117 8.14 -35.99 -0.82
CA ARG A 117 9.23 -36.59 -0.05
C ARG A 117 8.82 -37.85 0.73
N VAL A 118 7.54 -37.98 1.02
CA VAL A 118 6.94 -39.07 1.82
C VAL A 118 5.88 -39.85 1.04
N CYS A 119 5.77 -39.59 -0.26
CA CYS A 119 4.81 -40.22 -1.15
C CYS A 119 5.27 -41.64 -1.47
N GLY A 120 4.54 -42.64 -0.96
CA GLY A 120 4.80 -44.07 -1.11
C GLY A 120 3.54 -44.90 -0.93
#